data_AF-A0A3N5NDB6-F1
#
_entry.id   AF-A0A3N5NDB6-F1
#
_cell.length_a   1.000
_cell.length_b   1.000
_cell.length_c   1.000
_cell.angle_alpha   90.00
_cell.angle_beta   90.00
_cell.angle_gamma   90.00
#
_symmetry.space_group_name_H-M   'P 1'
#
loop_
_entity.id
_entity.type
_entity.pdbx_description
1 polymer ?
#
loop_
_entity_poly.entity_id
_entity_poly.type
_entity_poly.pdbx_seq_one_letter_code
_entity_poly.pdbx_strand_id
1 'polypeptide(L)'
;MKLLVSYSRGCYGPARQEVARILGRFGDAQPHIGKSGVPGILVVHTAMDNRHVVARCAERYRAEPAAFRFAIKWVPVDGWCAKDLDAMRRMIK
;
A
#
# COMPACT_ATOMS: atom_id res chain seq x y z
N MET A 1 -10.43 -2.58 -0.18
CA MET A 1 -9.72 -2.05 -1.37
C MET A 1 -8.26 -2.51 -1.38
N LYS A 2 -7.44 -1.97 -2.29
CA LYS A 2 -6.07 -2.43 -2.43
C LYS A 2 -5.11 -1.26 -2.70
N LEU A 3 -3.83 -1.45 -2.38
CA LEU A 3 -2.75 -0.45 -2.50
C LEU A 3 -1.48 -1.08 -3.04
N LEU A 4 -0.64 -0.26 -3.65
CA LEU A 4 0.78 -0.57 -3.85
C LEU A 4 1.61 0.27 -2.88
N VAL A 5 2.52 -0.39 -2.16
CA VAL A 5 3.41 0.29 -1.21
C VAL A 5 4.86 0.03 -1.61
N SER A 6 5.57 1.10 -1.97
CA SER A 6 7.00 1.03 -2.24
C SER A 6 7.79 0.97 -0.94
N TYR A 7 8.87 0.18 -0.90
CA TYR A 7 9.73 0.06 0.26
C TYR A 7 11.21 -0.06 -0.12
N SER A 8 12.11 0.27 0.82
CA SER A 8 13.56 0.14 0.64
C SER A 8 13.94 -1.31 0.29
N ARG A 9 14.71 -1.51 -0.78
CA ARG A 9 15.17 -2.84 -1.21
C ARG A 9 15.89 -3.55 -0.05
N GLY A 10 15.66 -4.86 0.09
CA GLY A 10 16.17 -5.66 1.20
C GLY A 10 15.35 -5.57 2.50
N CYS A 11 14.45 -4.59 2.64
CA CYS A 11 13.69 -4.37 3.88
C CYS A 11 12.26 -4.94 3.84
N TYR A 12 12.02 -6.05 3.12
CA TYR A 12 10.65 -6.60 2.98
C TYR A 12 9.97 -6.90 4.32
N GLY A 13 10.66 -7.62 5.22
CA GLY A 13 10.12 -7.99 6.53
C GLY A 13 9.73 -6.77 7.37
N PRO A 14 10.67 -5.83 7.62
CA PRO A 14 10.38 -4.59 8.34
C PRO A 14 9.30 -3.74 7.68
N ALA A 15 9.31 -3.61 6.34
CA ALA A 15 8.27 -2.87 5.61
C ALA A 15 6.89 -3.50 5.78
N ARG A 16 6.77 -4.83 5.70
CA ARG A 16 5.51 -5.54 5.91
C ARG A 16 4.97 -5.30 7.33
N GLN A 17 5.83 -5.36 8.35
CA GLN A 17 5.45 -5.11 9.74
C GLN A 17 5.01 -3.65 9.94
N GLU A 18 5.73 -2.71 9.34
CA GLU A 18 5.39 -1.28 9.39
C GLU A 18 4.02 -1.01 8.77
N VAL A 19 3.77 -1.53 7.55
CA VAL A 19 2.47 -1.42 6.88
C VAL A 19 1.36 -2.02 7.73
N ALA A 20 1.55 -3.23 8.27
CA ALA A 20 0.56 -3.88 9.13
C ALA A 20 0.25 -3.06 10.39
N ARG A 21 1.28 -2.52 11.04
CA ARG A 21 1.13 -1.66 12.23
C ARG A 21 0.37 -0.38 11.91
N ILE A 22 0.70 0.29 10.80
CA ILE A 22 0.03 1.53 10.37
C ILE A 22 -1.45 1.27 10.09
N LEU A 23 -1.75 0.24 9.29
CA LEU A 23 -3.13 -0.14 8.98
C LEU A 23 -3.92 -0.56 10.21
N GLY A 24 -3.28 -1.29 11.14
CA GLY A 24 -3.88 -1.63 12.44
C GLY A 24 -4.30 -0.40 13.24
N ARG A 25 -3.46 0.64 13.28
CA ARG A 25 -3.80 1.93 13.91
C ARG A 25 -4.91 2.69 13.19
N PHE A 26 -5.12 2.40 11.90
CA PHE A 26 -6.19 2.98 11.13
C PHE A 26 -7.53 2.24 11.27
N GLY A 27 -7.51 1.03 11.83
CA GLY A 27 -8.70 0.20 12.07
C GLY A 27 -8.73 -1.10 11.26
N ASP A 28 -7.69 -1.39 10.47
CA ASP A 28 -7.57 -2.67 9.76
C ASP A 28 -6.54 -3.57 10.45
N ALA A 29 -7.04 -4.47 11.29
CA ALA A 29 -6.22 -5.35 12.11
C ALA A 29 -5.60 -6.53 11.32
N GLN A 30 -6.15 -6.89 10.16
CA GLN A 30 -5.72 -8.07 9.39
C GLN A 30 -5.63 -7.78 7.88
N PRO A 31 -4.86 -6.77 7.45
CA PRO A 31 -4.64 -6.53 6.04
C PRO A 31 -3.82 -7.69 5.43
N HIS A 32 -4.18 -8.09 4.22
CA HIS A 32 -3.35 -9.03 3.47
C HIS A 32 -2.19 -8.26 2.81
N ILE A 33 -0.96 -8.55 3.21
CA ILE A 33 0.25 -7.89 2.70
C ILE A 33 1.20 -8.95 2.13
N GLY A 34 1.46 -8.85 0.82
CA GLY A 34 2.29 -9.79 0.08
C GLY A 34 3.39 -9.12 -0.74
N LYS A 35 4.34 -9.94 -1.21
CA LYS A 35 5.31 -9.51 -2.23
C LYS A 35 4.61 -9.32 -3.57
N SER A 36 4.99 -8.29 -4.30
CA SER A 36 4.71 -8.24 -5.72
C SER A 36 5.78 -9.01 -6.51
N GLY A 37 5.57 -9.18 -7.82
CA GLY A 37 6.61 -9.64 -8.75
C GLY A 37 7.72 -8.60 -9.01
N VAL A 38 7.60 -7.39 -8.44
CA VAL A 38 8.57 -6.30 -8.60
C VAL A 38 9.29 -6.06 -7.27
N PRO A 39 10.63 -6.15 -7.21
CA PRO A 39 11.39 -5.86 -6.00
C PRO A 39 11.12 -4.46 -5.46
N GLY A 40 10.92 -4.35 -4.14
CA GLY A 40 10.65 -3.06 -3.50
C GLY A 40 9.19 -2.60 -3.58
N ILE A 41 8.26 -3.47 -4.01
CA ILE A 41 6.82 -3.18 -4.01
C ILE A 41 6.04 -4.27 -3.26
N LEU A 42 5.26 -3.85 -2.27
CA LEU A 42 4.24 -4.65 -1.59
C LEU A 42 2.89 -4.51 -2.29
N VAL A 43 2.16 -5.62 -2.38
CA VAL A 43 0.72 -5.61 -2.69
C VAL A 43 -0.04 -5.71 -1.38
N VAL A 44 -0.95 -4.78 -1.16
CA VAL A 44 -1.71 -4.69 0.09
C VAL A 44 -3.20 -4.74 -0.23
N HIS A 45 -3.94 -5.64 0.41
CA HIS A 45 -5.39 -5.64 0.42
C HIS A 45 -5.86 -5.26 1.82
N THR A 46 -6.72 -4.26 1.88
CA THR A 46 -7.25 -3.68 3.13
C THR A 46 -8.76 -3.69 3.09
N ALA A 47 -9.42 -3.81 4.23
CA ALA A 47 -10.86 -3.62 4.34
C ALA A 47 -11.29 -2.15 4.15
N MET A 48 -10.35 -1.21 4.29
CA MET A 48 -10.61 0.23 4.23
C MET A 48 -10.67 0.77 2.80
N ASP A 49 -11.19 1.99 2.67
CA ASP A 49 -11.05 2.81 1.46
C ASP A 49 -9.57 3.19 1.24
N ASN A 50 -9.04 2.94 0.04
CA ASN A 50 -7.61 3.09 -0.22
C ASN A 50 -7.17 4.56 -0.32
N ARG A 51 -8.03 5.47 -0.78
CA ARG A 51 -7.74 6.91 -0.86
C ARG A 51 -7.74 7.51 0.54
N HIS A 52 -8.67 7.08 1.38
CA HIS A 52 -8.72 7.44 2.79
C HIS A 52 -7.49 6.94 3.56
N VAL A 53 -7.03 5.70 3.29
CA VAL A 53 -5.76 5.19 3.86
C VAL A 53 -4.58 6.10 3.47
N VAL A 54 -4.48 6.49 2.19
CA VAL A 54 -3.38 7.36 1.71
C VAL A 54 -3.45 8.74 2.36
N ALA A 55 -4.64 9.33 2.49
CA ALA A 55 -4.84 10.60 3.18
C ALA A 55 -4.39 10.54 4.65
N ARG A 56 -4.81 9.49 5.37
CA ARG A 56 -4.40 9.25 6.77
C ARG A 56 -2.91 8.96 6.91
N CYS A 57 -2.29 8.29 5.94
CA CYS A 57 -0.83 8.14 5.90
C CYS A 57 -0.14 9.50 5.81
N ALA A 58 -0.61 10.40 4.94
CA ALA A 58 -0.04 11.75 4.79
C ALA A 58 -0.20 12.58 6.07
N GLU A 59 -1.37 12.55 6.72
CA GLU A 59 -1.61 13.18 8.02
C GLU A 59 -0.68 12.62 9.10
N ARG A 60 -0.58 11.29 9.20
CA ARG A 60 0.27 10.64 10.20
C ARG A 60 1.74 10.94 9.95
N TYR A 61 2.19 10.98 8.71
CA TYR A 61 3.57 11.33 8.39
C TYR A 61 3.92 12.76 8.83
N ARG A 62 3.01 13.73 8.63
CA ARG A 62 3.22 15.10 9.11
C ARG A 62 3.33 15.17 10.64
N ALA A 63 2.54 14.37 11.35
CA ALA A 63 2.53 14.34 12.81
C ALA A 63 3.69 13.53 13.41
N GLU A 64 4.07 12.41 12.78
CA GLU A 64 5.07 11.48 13.28
C GLU A 64 5.84 10.83 12.11
N PRO A 65 6.82 11.53 11.50
CA PRO A 65 7.58 11.01 10.37
C PRO A 65 8.31 9.69 10.69
N ALA A 66 8.77 9.53 11.94
CA ALA A 66 9.48 8.34 12.40
C ALA A 66 8.65 7.05 12.37
N ALA A 67 7.32 7.15 12.22
CA ALA A 67 6.47 5.99 11.99
C ALA A 67 6.63 5.37 10.60
N PHE A 68 7.32 6.04 9.68
CA PHE A 68 7.52 5.61 8.30
C PHE A 68 9.03 5.53 8.02
N ARG A 69 9.62 4.37 8.29
CA ARG A 69 11.05 4.14 8.06
C ARG A 69 11.29 3.32 6.80
N PHE A 70 10.40 2.38 6.50
CA PHE A 70 10.60 1.40 5.42
C PHE A 70 9.62 1.56 4.28
N ALA A 71 8.36 1.92 4.55
CA ALA A 71 7.33 2.20 3.56
C ALA A 71 7.44 3.65 3.09
N ILE A 72 7.77 3.84 1.81
CA ILE A 72 8.18 5.13 1.24
C ILE A 72 7.03 5.82 0.50
N LYS A 73 6.26 5.06 -0.28
CA LYS A 73 5.22 5.60 -1.16
C LYS A 73 3.99 4.71 -1.11
N TRP A 74 2.83 5.32 -0.89
CA TRP A 74 1.53 4.65 -0.81
C TRP A 74 0.67 5.10 -1.99
N VAL A 75 0.28 4.16 -2.84
CA VAL A 75 -0.48 4.45 -4.07
C VAL A 75 -1.83 3.72 -4.01
N PRO A 76 -2.96 4.44 -4.14
CA PRO A 76 -4.27 3.81 -4.17
C PRO A 76 -4.50 3.04 -5.50
N VAL A 77 -4.93 1.79 -5.32
CA VAL A 77 -5.39 0.79 -6.28
C VAL A 77 -6.80 0.95 -6.86
N ASP A 78 -7.09 1.78 -7.87
CA ASP A 78 -8.48 1.89 -8.39
C ASP A 78 -8.95 0.60 -9.10
N GLY A 79 -8.05 -0.14 -9.75
CA GLY A 79 -8.41 -1.39 -10.43
C GLY A 79 -7.22 -2.28 -10.81
N TRP A 80 -7.47 -3.59 -10.90
CA TRP A 80 -6.53 -4.57 -11.47
C TRP A 80 -7.11 -5.10 -12.77
N CYS A 81 -6.26 -5.20 -13.78
CA CYS A 81 -6.58 -5.85 -15.03
C CYS A 81 -5.44 -6.80 -15.42
N ALA A 82 -5.71 -7.62 -16.44
CA ALA A 82 -4.69 -8.37 -17.13
C ALA A 82 -3.67 -7.41 -17.77
N LYS A 83 -2.46 -7.92 -18.03
CA LYS A 83 -1.33 -7.13 -18.57
C LYS A 83 -1.43 -6.97 -20.10
N ASP A 84 -2.62 -6.75 -20.62
CA ASP A 84 -2.87 -6.47 -22.03
C ASP A 84 -3.55 -5.11 -22.20
N LEU A 85 -3.32 -4.48 -23.35
CA LEU A 85 -3.73 -3.11 -23.60
C LEU A 85 -5.26 -2.96 -23.61
N ASP A 86 -5.99 -3.97 -24.09
CA ASP A 86 -7.45 -3.91 -24.16
C ASP A 86 -8.07 -3.94 -22.75
N ALA A 87 -7.55 -4.78 -21.86
CA ALA A 87 -7.98 -4.83 -20.48
C ALA A 87 -7.66 -3.52 -19.74
N MET A 88 -6.48 -2.93 -19.96
CA MET A 88 -6.12 -1.62 -19.40
C MET A 88 -7.06 -0.52 -19.91
N ARG A 89 -7.34 -0.49 -21.22
CA ARG A 89 -8.21 0.51 -21.84
C ARG A 89 -9.65 0.45 -21.30
N ARG A 90 -10.19 -0.75 -21.05
CA ARG A 90 -11.52 -0.93 -20.44
C ARG A 90 -11.63 -0.41 -19.00
N MET A 91 -10.49 -0.31 -18.29
CA MET A 91 -10.45 0.16 -16.90
C MET A 91 -10.34 1.67 -16.77
N ILE A 92 -9.80 2.34 -17.79
CA ILE A 92 -9.67 3.79 -17.83
C ILE A 92 -11.00 4.35 -18.34
N LYS A 93 -11.72 5.07 -17.48
CA LYS A 93 -12.94 5.81 -17.84
C LYS A 93 -12.60 7.28 -18.08
#